data_AF-R0IT02-F1
#
_entry.id   AF-R0IT02-F1
#
_cell.length_a   1.000
_cell.length_b   1.000
_cell.length_c   1.000
_cell.angle_alpha   90.00
_cell.angle_beta   90.00
_cell.angle_gamma   90.00
#
_symmetry.space_group_name_H-M   'P 1'
#
loop_
_entity.id
_entity.type
_entity.pdbx_description
1 polymer ?
#
loop_
_entity_poly.entity_id
_entity_poly.type
_entity_poly.pdbx_seq_one_letter_code
_entity_poly.pdbx_strand_id
1 'polypeptide(L)'
;MKKNTAFIKRLRTAINAPAQAQFLQEIRALSLHKYLSEIISACYEGLCKLKTPGEVAAGVEIVSALHQRFGPAEFTGYIGWYIGRGLATPDKSHLKTLAQDVREREEKERLARQRVLLRVATELWLVGVLRSLDDVARPEEASKSKDNGKLVEGSAKAKSRADSTDAEPFPLEVLKDMLGHDREHVNLPLVVIFVKAFSWDILGTKPPSAEGRKTVNDDGSTVGDKNGDLSGVEDEDQASKDPPLISSELQQRFKNILTRYFEDVKAHLLRDQKHILSQGRKNAEAYVKSGEVFEDRQSNYEKQMKSQEKLIANAQILADALNADMPDLKEKDGSANTGNIEFTKLS
;
A
#
# COMPACT_ATOMS: atom_id res chain seq x y z
N MET A 1 -25.41 -18.87 19.10
CA MET A 1 -25.97 -17.56 18.70
C MET A 1 -25.21 -16.42 19.38
N LYS A 2 -25.48 -16.05 20.65
CA LYS A 2 -24.83 -14.87 21.32
C LYS A 2 -23.29 -14.81 21.21
N LYS A 3 -22.59 -15.93 21.44
CA LYS A 3 -21.12 -16.00 21.33
C LYS A 3 -20.61 -15.73 19.91
N ASN A 4 -21.30 -16.25 18.89
CA ASN A 4 -20.93 -16.04 17.48
C ASN A 4 -21.13 -14.58 17.07
N THR A 5 -22.23 -13.95 17.49
CA THR A 5 -22.47 -12.53 17.23
C THR A 5 -21.43 -11.63 17.91
N ALA A 6 -21.02 -11.97 19.14
CA ALA A 6 -19.96 -11.25 19.84
C ALA A 6 -18.60 -11.38 19.12
N PHE A 7 -18.26 -12.60 18.67
CA PHE A 7 -17.07 -12.86 17.86
C PHE A 7 -17.06 -12.03 16.56
N ILE A 8 -18.17 -12.03 15.81
CA ILE A 8 -18.33 -11.26 14.56
C ILE A 8 -18.20 -9.75 14.82
N LYS A 9 -18.81 -9.24 15.90
CA LYS A 9 -18.68 -7.83 16.26
C LYS A 9 -17.22 -7.46 16.57
N ARG A 10 -16.49 -8.32 17.27
CA ARG A 10 -15.09 -8.09 17.61
C ARG A 10 -14.20 -8.10 16.36
N LEU A 11 -14.46 -9.00 15.39
CA LEU A 11 -13.75 -9.00 14.11
C LEU A 11 -13.82 -7.64 13.39
N ARG A 12 -14.96 -6.93 13.46
CA ARG A 12 -15.14 -5.63 12.76
C ARG A 12 -14.36 -4.48 13.36
N THR A 13 -14.01 -4.54 14.65
CA THR A 13 -13.60 -3.33 15.41
C THR A 13 -12.45 -3.53 16.38
N ALA A 14 -12.01 -4.75 16.65
CA ALA A 14 -11.07 -5.03 17.73
C ALA A 14 -10.08 -6.15 17.39
N ILE A 15 -9.55 -6.12 16.16
CA ILE A 15 -8.38 -6.90 15.77
C ILE A 15 -7.13 -6.16 16.27
N ASN A 16 -6.46 -6.74 17.27
CA ASN A 16 -5.22 -6.25 17.84
C ASN A 16 -4.47 -7.39 18.55
N ALA A 17 -3.20 -7.17 18.90
CA ALA A 17 -2.37 -8.19 19.54
C ALA A 17 -2.95 -8.73 20.87
N PRO A 18 -3.48 -7.91 21.81
CA PRO A 18 -4.09 -8.42 23.04
C PRO A 18 -5.30 -9.34 22.81
N ALA A 19 -6.12 -9.07 21.79
CA ALA A 19 -7.31 -9.87 21.49
C ALA A 19 -7.01 -11.15 20.68
N GLN A 20 -5.79 -11.30 20.13
CA GLN A 20 -5.43 -12.37 19.21
C GLN A 20 -5.68 -13.77 19.79
N ALA A 21 -5.18 -14.06 21.00
CA ALA A 21 -5.32 -15.37 21.63
C ALA A 21 -6.81 -15.76 21.83
N GLN A 22 -7.65 -14.78 22.18
CA GLN A 22 -9.08 -14.98 22.32
C GLN A 22 -9.74 -15.35 20.99
N PHE A 23 -9.39 -14.64 19.90
CA PHE A 23 -9.88 -14.99 18.57
C PHE A 23 -9.49 -16.41 18.18
N LEU A 24 -8.23 -16.80 18.36
CA LEU A 24 -7.75 -18.14 18.02
C LEU A 24 -8.50 -19.23 18.79
N GLN A 25 -8.75 -19.01 20.08
CA GLN A 25 -9.55 -19.93 20.91
C GLN A 25 -11.00 -20.04 20.40
N GLU A 26 -11.65 -18.91 20.12
CA GLU A 26 -13.04 -18.89 19.64
C GLU A 26 -13.17 -19.48 18.23
N ILE A 27 -12.19 -19.27 17.35
CA ILE A 27 -12.12 -19.91 16.03
C ILE A 27 -12.05 -21.43 16.18
N ARG A 28 -11.37 -21.98 17.18
CA ARG A 28 -11.34 -23.44 17.40
C ARG A 28 -12.64 -23.96 18.01
N ALA A 29 -13.21 -23.23 18.97
CA ALA A 29 -14.28 -23.74 19.83
C ALA A 29 -15.71 -23.48 19.35
N LEU A 30 -15.97 -22.38 18.64
CA LEU A 30 -17.34 -21.97 18.27
C LEU A 30 -17.82 -22.67 17.01
N SER A 31 -19.11 -23.02 16.92
CA SER A 31 -19.72 -23.47 15.66
C SER A 31 -20.00 -22.27 14.73
N LEU A 32 -19.04 -21.95 13.86
CA LEU A 32 -19.04 -20.73 13.03
C LEU A 32 -19.56 -20.92 11.60
N HIS A 33 -19.67 -22.15 11.10
CA HIS A 33 -19.95 -22.44 9.69
C HIS A 33 -21.26 -21.80 9.17
N LYS A 34 -22.32 -21.73 10.00
CA LYS A 34 -23.58 -21.05 9.66
C LYS A 34 -23.46 -19.53 9.53
N TYR A 35 -22.39 -18.93 10.04
CA TYR A 35 -22.15 -17.49 10.08
C TYR A 35 -21.01 -17.06 9.15
N LEU A 36 -20.51 -17.96 8.28
CA LEU A 36 -19.27 -17.73 7.53
C LEU A 36 -19.34 -16.49 6.63
N SER A 37 -20.47 -16.25 5.97
CA SER A 37 -20.67 -15.04 5.16
C SER A 37 -20.55 -13.74 5.97
N GLU A 38 -21.13 -13.71 7.18
CA GLU A 38 -21.01 -12.55 8.09
C GLU A 38 -19.60 -12.40 8.64
N ILE A 39 -18.92 -13.52 8.93
CA ILE A 39 -17.53 -13.55 9.40
C ILE A 39 -16.59 -13.00 8.33
N ILE A 40 -16.75 -13.40 7.07
CA ILE A 40 -15.92 -12.91 5.96
C ILE A 40 -16.06 -11.39 5.81
N SER A 41 -17.30 -10.88 5.76
CA SER A 41 -17.56 -9.43 5.69
C SER A 41 -17.00 -8.70 6.92
N ALA A 42 -17.22 -9.23 8.12
CA ALA A 42 -16.74 -8.63 9.35
C ALA A 42 -15.21 -8.60 9.44
N CYS A 43 -14.56 -9.67 9.00
CA CYS A 43 -13.11 -9.80 8.97
C CYS A 43 -12.53 -8.76 8.01
N TYR A 44 -13.03 -8.65 6.78
CA TYR A 44 -12.59 -7.64 5.83
C TYR A 44 -12.69 -6.20 6.38
N GLU A 45 -13.82 -5.86 7.00
CA GLU A 45 -13.99 -4.54 7.63
C GLU A 45 -13.00 -4.27 8.76
N GLY A 46 -12.65 -5.30 9.54
CA GLY A 46 -11.59 -5.21 10.55
C GLY A 46 -10.22 -5.00 9.94
N LEU A 47 -9.87 -5.77 8.90
CA LEU A 47 -8.60 -5.67 8.19
C LEU A 47 -8.39 -4.27 7.57
N CYS A 48 -9.45 -3.61 7.11
CA CYS A 48 -9.39 -2.25 6.57
C CYS A 48 -9.07 -1.16 7.61
N LYS A 49 -9.08 -1.49 8.91
CA LYS A 49 -8.91 -0.52 10.01
C LYS A 49 -7.60 -0.68 10.79
N LEU A 50 -6.78 -1.67 10.43
CA LEU A 50 -5.50 -1.90 11.10
C LEU A 50 -4.53 -0.75 10.78
N LYS A 51 -3.70 -0.38 11.75
CA LYS A 51 -2.77 0.75 11.63
C LYS A 51 -1.34 0.35 11.90
N THR A 52 -1.12 -0.55 12.85
CA THR A 52 0.21 -0.90 13.34
C THR A 52 0.68 -2.26 12.81
N PRO A 53 2.01 -2.50 12.76
CA PRO A 53 2.56 -3.83 12.44
C PRO A 53 1.98 -4.95 13.31
N GLY A 54 1.81 -4.71 14.63
CA GLY A 54 1.27 -5.70 15.56
C GLY A 54 -0.21 -6.01 15.31
N GLU A 55 -1.02 -5.03 14.90
CA GLU A 55 -2.40 -5.27 14.47
C GLU A 55 -2.46 -6.05 13.16
N VAL A 56 -1.57 -5.76 12.21
CA VAL A 56 -1.45 -6.52 10.96
C VAL A 56 -1.07 -7.97 11.24
N ALA A 57 -0.07 -8.23 12.08
CA ALA A 57 0.32 -9.58 12.48
C ALA A 57 -0.84 -10.33 13.15
N ALA A 58 -1.57 -9.70 14.07
CA ALA A 58 -2.76 -10.28 14.68
C ALA A 58 -3.86 -10.58 13.65
N GLY A 59 -4.08 -9.68 12.70
CA GLY A 59 -5.03 -9.87 11.59
C GLY A 59 -4.65 -11.05 10.70
N VAL A 60 -3.38 -11.17 10.32
CA VAL A 60 -2.84 -12.28 9.53
C VAL A 60 -3.06 -13.61 10.25
N GLU A 61 -2.74 -13.69 11.53
CA GLU A 61 -2.94 -14.89 12.36
C GLU A 61 -4.42 -15.31 12.46
N ILE A 62 -5.33 -14.35 12.63
CA ILE A 62 -6.77 -14.61 12.65
C ILE A 62 -7.25 -15.15 11.30
N VAL A 63 -6.82 -14.53 10.19
CA VAL A 63 -7.19 -14.96 8.84
C VAL A 63 -6.59 -16.34 8.52
N SER A 64 -5.34 -16.61 8.93
CA SER A 64 -4.68 -17.90 8.83
C SER A 64 -5.44 -18.99 9.59
N ALA A 65 -5.90 -18.71 10.82
CA ALA A 65 -6.69 -19.67 11.60
C ALA A 65 -8.06 -19.94 10.97
N LEU A 66 -8.72 -18.93 10.39
CA LEU A 66 -9.95 -19.10 9.63
C LEU A 66 -9.71 -19.90 8.34
N HIS A 67 -8.61 -19.65 7.64
CA HIS A 67 -8.17 -20.42 6.47
C HIS A 67 -7.94 -21.89 6.83
N GLN A 68 -7.18 -22.18 7.89
CA GLN A 68 -6.93 -23.56 8.33
C GLN A 68 -8.21 -24.29 8.70
N ARG A 69 -9.22 -23.57 9.20
CA ARG A 69 -10.49 -24.15 9.63
C ARG A 69 -11.49 -24.41 8.50
N PHE A 70 -11.62 -23.48 7.55
CA PHE A 70 -12.67 -23.51 6.51
C PHE A 70 -12.12 -23.72 5.10
N GLY A 71 -10.81 -23.57 4.92
CA GLY A 71 -10.13 -23.77 3.65
C GLY A 71 -10.45 -22.71 2.58
N PRO A 72 -9.89 -22.89 1.38
CA PRO A 72 -10.03 -21.92 0.30
C PRO A 72 -11.44 -21.79 -0.27
N ALA A 73 -12.16 -22.90 -0.39
CA ALA A 73 -13.46 -22.94 -1.07
C ALA A 73 -14.57 -22.23 -0.28
N GLU A 74 -14.47 -22.18 1.05
CA GLU A 74 -15.52 -21.62 1.91
C GLU A 74 -15.15 -20.27 2.52
N PHE A 75 -13.85 -19.99 2.70
CA PHE A 75 -13.38 -18.76 3.33
C PHE A 75 -12.38 -18.00 2.48
N THR A 76 -11.23 -18.59 2.14
CA THR A 76 -10.10 -17.82 1.60
C THR A 76 -10.38 -17.20 0.24
N GLY A 77 -11.10 -17.89 -0.64
CA GLY A 77 -11.48 -17.34 -1.94
C GLY A 77 -12.34 -16.07 -1.79
N TYR A 78 -13.27 -16.05 -0.84
CA TYR A 78 -14.16 -14.91 -0.64
C TYR A 78 -13.48 -13.73 0.07
N ILE A 79 -12.69 -13.98 1.12
CA ILE A 79 -11.92 -12.90 1.77
C ILE A 79 -10.86 -12.35 0.81
N GLY A 80 -10.23 -13.21 -0.01
CA GLY A 80 -9.33 -12.81 -1.07
C GLY A 80 -10.01 -11.91 -2.10
N TRP A 81 -11.26 -12.19 -2.48
CA TRP A 81 -12.04 -11.31 -3.36
C TRP A 81 -12.28 -9.94 -2.75
N TYR A 82 -12.66 -9.86 -1.47
CA TYR A 82 -12.84 -8.57 -0.80
C TYR A 82 -11.54 -7.76 -0.72
N ILE A 83 -10.43 -8.42 -0.37
CA ILE A 83 -9.09 -7.79 -0.32
C ILE A 83 -8.70 -7.28 -1.70
N GLY A 84 -8.84 -8.10 -2.75
CA GLY A 84 -8.52 -7.74 -4.13
C GLY A 84 -9.38 -6.56 -4.62
N ARG A 85 -10.69 -6.60 -4.35
CA ARG A 85 -11.58 -5.47 -4.66
C ARG A 85 -11.23 -4.21 -3.88
N GLY A 86 -10.80 -4.33 -2.62
CA GLY A 86 -10.33 -3.21 -1.81
C GLY A 86 -9.06 -2.56 -2.33
N LEU A 87 -8.23 -3.34 -3.05
CA LEU A 87 -6.96 -2.96 -3.67
C LEU A 87 -7.08 -2.50 -5.13
N ALA A 88 -8.19 -2.78 -5.81
CA ALA A 88 -8.40 -2.43 -7.20
C ALA A 88 -8.33 -0.92 -7.46
N THR A 89 -7.83 -0.55 -8.64
CA THR A 89 -7.78 0.83 -9.11
C THR A 89 -9.21 1.35 -9.41
N PRO A 90 -9.60 2.56 -8.97
CA PRO A 90 -10.92 3.10 -9.25
C PRO A 90 -11.14 3.38 -10.74
N ASP A 91 -12.40 3.32 -11.16
CA ASP A 91 -12.78 3.77 -12.49
C ASP A 91 -12.60 5.29 -12.62
N LYS A 92 -11.63 5.69 -13.45
CA LYS A 92 -11.31 7.11 -13.73
C LYS A 92 -12.49 7.87 -14.35
N SER A 93 -13.40 7.18 -15.04
CA SER A 93 -14.59 7.81 -15.61
C SER A 93 -15.55 8.26 -14.51
N HIS A 94 -15.76 7.43 -13.49
CA HIS A 94 -16.60 7.74 -12.34
C HIS A 94 -16.04 8.93 -11.54
N LEU A 95 -14.74 8.90 -11.22
CA LEU A 95 -14.10 9.97 -10.45
C LEU A 95 -14.23 11.35 -11.11
N LYS A 96 -14.24 11.42 -12.44
CA LYS A 96 -14.42 12.67 -13.19
C LYS A 96 -15.82 13.27 -13.04
N THR A 97 -16.83 12.45 -12.75
CA THR A 97 -18.22 12.92 -12.56
C THR A 97 -18.45 13.55 -11.18
N LEU A 98 -17.55 13.28 -10.22
CA LEU A 98 -17.65 13.80 -8.86
C LEU A 98 -17.14 15.23 -8.75
N ALA A 99 -17.72 15.98 -7.81
CA ALA A 99 -17.20 17.28 -7.39
C ALA A 99 -15.77 17.14 -6.81
N GLN A 100 -14.97 18.20 -6.90
CA GLN A 100 -13.55 18.17 -6.56
C GLN A 100 -13.30 17.75 -5.10
N ASP A 101 -14.08 18.29 -4.16
CA ASP A 101 -14.01 17.99 -2.73
C ASP A 101 -14.37 16.52 -2.43
N VAL A 102 -15.40 16.00 -3.11
CA VAL A 102 -15.82 14.60 -2.98
C VAL A 102 -14.76 13.66 -3.54
N ARG A 103 -14.20 13.99 -4.71
CA ARG A 103 -13.12 13.22 -5.35
C ARG A 103 -11.89 13.14 -4.46
N GLU A 104 -11.45 14.27 -3.87
CA GLU A 104 -10.30 14.32 -2.98
C GLU A 104 -10.52 13.48 -1.71
N ARG A 105 -11.74 13.52 -1.14
CA ARG A 105 -12.11 12.68 0.01
C ARG A 105 -12.08 11.20 -0.32
N GLU A 106 -12.68 10.79 -1.45
CA GLU A 106 -12.69 9.38 -1.88
C GLU A 106 -11.29 8.85 -2.18
N GLU A 107 -10.43 9.66 -2.82
CA GLU A 107 -9.03 9.31 -3.05
C GLU A 107 -8.27 9.13 -1.73
N LYS A 108 -8.46 10.03 -0.77
CA LYS A 108 -7.85 9.92 0.55
C LYS A 108 -8.27 8.63 1.27
N GLU A 109 -9.56 8.33 1.29
CA GLU A 109 -10.09 7.11 1.92
C GLU A 109 -9.63 5.84 1.19
N ARG A 110 -9.54 5.88 -0.14
CA ARG A 110 -8.97 4.80 -0.95
C ARG A 110 -7.52 4.55 -0.57
N LEU A 111 -6.67 5.57 -0.57
CA LEU A 111 -5.24 5.43 -0.26
C LEU A 111 -5.05 4.88 1.16
N ALA A 112 -5.82 5.36 2.14
CA ALA A 112 -5.78 4.84 3.51
C ALA A 112 -6.12 3.35 3.58
N ARG A 113 -7.17 2.90 2.87
CA ARG A 113 -7.56 1.49 2.80
C ARG A 113 -6.53 0.64 2.06
N GLN A 114 -6.05 1.08 0.90
CA GLN A 114 -5.09 0.32 0.10
C GLN A 114 -3.74 0.20 0.80
N ARG A 115 -3.33 1.20 1.57
CA ARG A 115 -2.12 1.17 2.41
C ARG A 115 -2.11 -0.04 3.33
N VAL A 116 -3.18 -0.23 4.11
CA VAL A 116 -3.27 -1.36 5.04
C VAL A 116 -3.49 -2.68 4.30
N LEU A 117 -4.38 -2.72 3.31
CA LEU A 117 -4.69 -3.94 2.59
C LEU A 117 -3.51 -4.47 1.77
N LEU A 118 -2.65 -3.61 1.23
CA LEU A 118 -1.49 -4.06 0.46
C LEU A 118 -0.52 -4.82 1.36
N ARG A 119 -0.31 -4.31 2.57
CA ARG A 119 0.51 -5.00 3.58
C ARG A 119 -0.14 -6.32 4.01
N VAL A 120 -1.42 -6.30 4.37
CA VAL A 120 -2.15 -7.52 4.77
C VAL A 120 -2.15 -8.57 3.67
N ALA A 121 -2.42 -8.19 2.42
CA ALA A 121 -2.44 -9.11 1.28
C ALA A 121 -1.07 -9.75 1.04
N THR A 122 0.00 -8.95 1.20
CA THR A 122 1.38 -9.41 1.03
C THR A 122 1.77 -10.40 2.13
N GLU A 123 1.49 -10.08 3.39
CA GLU A 123 1.74 -10.98 4.53
C GLU A 123 0.97 -12.30 4.38
N LEU A 124 -0.33 -12.23 4.03
CA LEU A 124 -1.16 -13.41 3.78
C LEU A 124 -0.65 -14.26 2.62
N TRP A 125 -0.03 -13.63 1.62
CA TRP A 125 0.61 -14.34 0.53
C TRP A 125 1.91 -15.02 0.98
N LEU A 126 2.75 -14.33 1.75
CA LEU A 126 4.00 -14.89 2.31
C LEU A 126 3.74 -16.11 3.19
N VAL A 127 2.63 -16.12 3.96
CA VAL A 127 2.22 -17.29 4.76
C VAL A 127 1.37 -18.31 4.00
N GLY A 128 1.22 -18.16 2.68
CA GLY A 128 0.54 -19.14 1.81
C GLY A 128 -0.98 -19.19 1.92
N VAL A 129 -1.60 -18.22 2.62
CA VAL A 129 -3.07 -18.12 2.69
C VAL A 129 -3.62 -17.59 1.38
N LEU A 130 -3.10 -16.46 0.89
CA LEU A 130 -3.38 -15.96 -0.46
C LEU A 130 -2.35 -16.52 -1.44
N ARG A 131 -2.75 -16.74 -2.69
CA ARG A 131 -1.86 -17.25 -3.75
C ARG A 131 -1.87 -16.32 -4.96
N SER A 132 -2.98 -16.29 -5.69
CA SER A 132 -3.18 -15.45 -6.88
C SER A 132 -4.57 -14.80 -6.89
N LEU A 133 -4.79 -13.82 -7.77
CA LEU A 133 -6.15 -13.29 -7.99
C LEU A 133 -7.05 -14.31 -8.70
N ASP A 134 -6.49 -15.34 -9.36
CA ASP A 134 -7.27 -16.44 -9.95
C ASP A 134 -7.91 -17.37 -8.91
N ASP A 135 -7.41 -17.36 -7.66
CA ASP A 135 -7.92 -18.20 -6.58
C ASP A 135 -9.12 -17.58 -5.82
N VAL A 136 -9.55 -16.36 -6.18
CA VAL A 136 -10.62 -15.65 -5.47
C VAL A 136 -12.01 -16.04 -5.96
N ALA A 137 -13.02 -15.94 -5.09
CA ALA A 137 -14.40 -16.29 -5.39
C ALA A 137 -15.34 -15.14 -5.04
N ARG A 138 -16.33 -14.85 -5.91
CA ARG A 138 -17.28 -13.77 -5.65
C ARG A 138 -18.25 -14.18 -4.54
N PRO A 139 -18.52 -13.33 -3.52
CA PRO A 139 -19.46 -13.66 -2.45
C PRO A 139 -20.85 -14.10 -2.93
N GLU A 140 -21.32 -13.60 -4.07
CA GLU A 140 -22.60 -13.99 -4.69
C GLU A 140 -22.64 -15.48 -5.08
N GLU A 141 -21.49 -16.08 -5.43
CA GLU A 141 -21.38 -17.49 -5.84
C GLU A 141 -21.60 -18.45 -4.67
N ALA A 142 -21.38 -18.00 -3.43
CA ALA A 142 -21.61 -18.79 -2.21
C ALA A 142 -23.09 -19.20 -2.04
N SER A 143 -24.02 -18.41 -2.59
CA SER A 143 -25.46 -18.67 -2.51
C SER A 143 -25.93 -19.75 -3.47
N LYS A 144 -25.30 -19.86 -4.65
CA LYS A 144 -25.68 -20.80 -5.72
C LYS A 144 -25.29 -22.25 -5.41
N SER A 145 -24.26 -22.44 -4.60
CA SER A 145 -23.77 -23.78 -4.21
C SER A 145 -24.70 -24.52 -3.24
N LYS A 146 -25.68 -23.84 -2.62
CA LYS A 146 -26.61 -24.45 -1.65
C LYS A 146 -27.86 -25.08 -2.27
N ASP A 147 -28.21 -24.78 -3.52
CA ASP A 147 -29.50 -25.18 -4.11
C ASP A 147 -29.46 -26.53 -4.85
N ASN A 148 -28.27 -27.08 -5.12
CA ASN A 148 -28.10 -28.37 -5.79
C ASN A 148 -27.83 -29.52 -4.79
N GLY A 149 -28.75 -29.70 -3.84
CA GLY A 149 -28.78 -30.83 -2.91
C GLY A 149 -29.16 -32.17 -3.56
N LYS A 150 -28.42 -32.63 -4.57
CA LYS A 150 -28.47 -34.01 -5.06
C LYS A 150 -27.07 -34.60 -5.03
N LEU A 151 -26.94 -35.69 -4.25
CA LEU A 151 -25.85 -36.66 -4.33
C LEU A 151 -25.64 -37.03 -5.80
N VAL A 152 -24.59 -36.47 -6.38
CA VAL A 152 -23.98 -36.94 -7.62
C VAL A 152 -22.49 -36.98 -7.30
N GLU A 153 -21.96 -38.20 -7.12
CA GLU A 153 -20.57 -38.48 -7.46
C GLU A 153 -20.40 -38.10 -8.93
N GLY A 154 -20.10 -36.83 -9.15
CA GLY A 154 -20.02 -36.23 -10.46
C GLY A 154 -18.94 -35.19 -10.36
N SER A 155 -17.70 -35.67 -10.53
CA SER A 155 -16.50 -34.91 -10.84
C SER A 155 -16.65 -33.43 -10.54
N ALA A 156 -16.33 -33.04 -9.31
CA ALA A 156 -15.79 -31.72 -9.07
C ALA A 156 -14.59 -31.59 -10.02
N LYS A 157 -14.83 -31.11 -11.24
CA LYS A 157 -13.87 -30.25 -11.90
C LYS A 157 -13.97 -28.96 -11.08
N ALA A 158 -13.37 -28.82 -9.89
CA ALA A 158 -11.92 -28.77 -9.75
C ALA A 158 -11.28 -28.85 -11.14
N LYS A 159 -11.50 -27.81 -11.96
CA LYS A 159 -10.48 -27.47 -12.92
C LYS A 159 -9.25 -27.27 -12.05
N SER A 160 -8.47 -28.33 -11.95
CA SER A 160 -7.06 -28.32 -11.69
C SER A 160 -6.45 -27.37 -12.72
N ARG A 161 -6.60 -26.07 -12.46
CA ARG A 161 -5.66 -25.03 -12.87
C ARG A 161 -4.59 -24.86 -11.81
N ALA A 162 -4.48 -25.80 -10.88
CA ALA A 162 -3.39 -25.96 -9.92
C ALA A 162 -2.02 -26.25 -10.58
N ASP A 163 -1.89 -26.03 -11.89
CA ASP A 163 -0.66 -26.28 -12.65
C ASP A 163 -0.47 -25.30 -13.83
N SER A 164 -1.01 -24.07 -13.73
CA SER A 164 -0.28 -22.98 -14.39
C SER A 164 0.88 -22.64 -13.47
N THR A 165 2.06 -23.19 -13.77
CA THR A 165 3.35 -22.86 -13.14
C THR A 165 3.74 -21.36 -13.28
N ASP A 166 2.80 -20.49 -13.63
CA ASP A 166 2.98 -19.07 -13.95
C ASP A 166 1.82 -18.18 -13.44
N ALA A 167 0.98 -18.66 -12.51
CA ALA A 167 -0.01 -17.79 -11.88
C ALA A 167 0.71 -16.66 -11.13
N GLU A 168 0.37 -15.41 -11.46
CA GLU A 168 1.05 -14.24 -10.88
C GLU A 168 0.71 -14.14 -9.37
N PRO A 169 1.70 -13.94 -8.48
CA PRO A 169 1.43 -13.73 -7.08
C PRO A 169 0.42 -12.61 -6.85
N PHE A 170 -0.51 -12.83 -5.94
CA PHE A 170 -1.54 -11.85 -5.58
C PHE A 170 -0.99 -10.42 -5.41
N PRO A 171 0.04 -10.16 -4.57
CA PRO A 171 0.57 -8.80 -4.42
C PRO A 171 1.27 -8.27 -5.69
N LEU A 172 1.89 -9.15 -6.51
CA LEU A 172 2.54 -8.73 -7.74
C LEU A 172 1.53 -8.25 -8.78
N GLU A 173 0.43 -8.98 -8.96
CA GLU A 173 -0.64 -8.61 -9.89
C GLU A 173 -1.32 -7.30 -9.47
N VAL A 174 -1.58 -7.12 -8.18
CA VAL A 174 -2.10 -5.87 -7.62
C VAL A 174 -1.16 -4.69 -7.89
N LEU A 175 0.14 -4.84 -7.65
CA LEU A 175 1.12 -3.78 -7.93
C LEU A 175 1.17 -3.46 -9.42
N LYS A 176 1.12 -4.46 -10.29
CA LYS A 176 1.15 -4.27 -11.74
C LYS A 176 -0.05 -3.47 -12.25
N ASP A 177 -1.27 -3.77 -11.79
CA ASP A 177 -2.47 -2.99 -12.12
C ASP A 177 -2.38 -1.56 -11.58
N MET A 178 -2.09 -1.42 -10.28
CA MET A 178 -2.06 -0.14 -9.57
C MET A 178 -1.03 0.83 -10.15
N LEU A 179 0.15 0.34 -10.51
CA LEU A 179 1.27 1.15 -10.99
C LEU A 179 1.24 1.38 -12.50
N GLY A 180 0.70 0.43 -13.28
CA GLY A 180 0.62 0.54 -14.74
C GLY A 180 -0.26 1.68 -15.25
N HIS A 181 -1.08 2.28 -14.37
CA HIS A 181 -2.03 3.34 -14.72
C HIS A 181 -1.82 4.65 -13.95
N ASP A 182 -0.77 4.77 -13.14
CA ASP A 182 -0.56 5.86 -12.18
C ASP A 182 0.32 7.00 -12.72
N ARG A 183 -0.19 7.73 -13.71
CA ARG A 183 0.56 8.79 -14.43
C ARG A 183 0.98 9.97 -13.55
N GLU A 184 0.18 10.28 -12.54
CA GLU A 184 0.43 11.38 -11.59
C GLU A 184 1.13 10.88 -10.32
N HIS A 185 1.48 9.59 -10.28
CA HIS A 185 2.23 8.96 -9.18
C HIS A 185 1.54 9.09 -7.81
N VAL A 186 0.20 9.07 -7.80
CA VAL A 186 -0.63 9.18 -6.59
C VAL A 186 -0.48 7.95 -5.70
N ASN A 187 -0.11 6.80 -6.28
CA ASN A 187 0.10 5.55 -5.55
C ASN A 187 1.55 5.39 -5.04
N LEU A 188 2.47 6.30 -5.36
CA LEU A 188 3.86 6.21 -4.88
C LEU A 188 3.99 6.08 -3.35
N PRO A 189 3.20 6.78 -2.51
CA PRO A 189 3.23 6.55 -1.07
C PRO A 189 2.88 5.12 -0.63
N LEU A 190 2.06 4.40 -1.41
CA LEU A 190 1.76 2.98 -1.16
C LEU A 190 2.99 2.11 -1.44
N VAL A 191 3.71 2.40 -2.53
CA VAL A 191 4.96 1.73 -2.88
C VAL A 191 6.02 1.97 -1.82
N VAL A 192 6.16 3.20 -1.32
CA VAL A 192 7.09 3.55 -0.23
C VAL A 192 6.85 2.68 1.00
N ILE A 193 5.60 2.49 1.39
CA ILE A 193 5.25 1.66 2.55
C ILE A 193 5.51 0.18 2.27
N PHE A 194 5.20 -0.27 1.05
CA PHE A 194 5.48 -1.64 0.62
C PHE A 194 6.98 -1.96 0.68
N VAL A 195 7.84 -1.14 0.08
CA VAL A 195 9.29 -1.41 0.05
C VAL A 195 9.91 -1.29 1.44
N LYS A 196 9.41 -0.39 2.31
CA LYS A 196 9.87 -0.31 3.71
C LYS A 196 9.49 -1.55 4.51
N ALA A 197 8.33 -2.15 4.24
CA ALA A 197 7.86 -3.33 4.96
C ALA A 197 8.51 -4.63 4.45
N PHE A 198 8.84 -4.70 3.15
CA PHE A 198 9.20 -5.95 2.48
C PHE A 198 10.51 -5.88 1.68
N SER A 199 11.43 -4.95 2.01
CA SER A 199 12.71 -4.83 1.30
C SER A 199 13.51 -6.14 1.34
N TRP A 200 13.57 -6.78 2.51
CA TRP A 200 14.30 -8.04 2.66
C TRP A 200 13.52 -9.20 2.03
N ASP A 201 12.31 -9.46 2.50
CA ASP A 201 11.59 -10.70 2.15
C ASP A 201 11.14 -10.77 0.68
N ILE A 202 10.90 -9.62 0.04
CA ILE A 202 10.41 -9.56 -1.35
C ILE A 202 11.44 -9.00 -2.32
N LEU A 203 12.26 -8.04 -1.92
CA LEU A 203 13.27 -7.47 -2.82
C LEU A 203 14.67 -8.06 -2.57
N GLY A 204 14.89 -8.78 -1.48
CA GLY A 204 16.24 -9.25 -1.12
C GLY A 204 17.23 -8.09 -0.92
N THR A 205 16.74 -6.88 -0.66
CA THR A 205 17.57 -5.71 -0.35
C THR A 205 17.53 -5.45 1.15
N LYS A 206 18.71 -5.26 1.74
CA LYS A 206 18.77 -4.90 3.16
C LYS A 206 18.01 -3.58 3.35
N PRO A 207 17.16 -3.46 4.38
CA PRO A 207 16.57 -2.18 4.70
C PRO A 207 17.72 -1.17 4.90
N PRO A 208 17.60 0.07 4.41
CA PRO A 208 18.58 1.10 4.73
C PRO A 208 18.72 1.15 6.26
N SER A 209 19.96 1.20 6.75
CA SER A 209 20.28 1.07 8.18
C SER A 209 19.37 1.97 9.04
N ALA A 210 19.08 1.53 10.26
CA ALA A 210 18.23 2.20 11.23
C ALA A 210 18.77 3.57 11.73
N GLU A 211 19.71 4.23 11.06
CA GLU A 211 20.12 5.61 11.33
C GLU A 211 19.06 6.67 10.96
N GLY A 212 17.90 6.27 10.44
CA GLY A 212 16.87 7.20 10.03
C GLY A 212 15.45 6.67 10.17
N ARG A 213 15.04 6.17 11.35
CA ARG A 213 13.60 6.01 11.67
C ARG A 213 12.91 7.36 11.54
N LYS A 214 12.46 7.68 10.33
CA LYS A 214 11.48 8.72 10.05
C LYS A 214 10.12 8.06 10.06
N THR A 215 9.30 8.44 11.03
CA THR A 215 7.88 8.07 11.03
C THR A 215 7.23 8.64 9.77
N VAL A 216 6.53 7.78 9.03
CA VAL A 216 5.73 8.20 7.87
C VAL A 216 4.36 8.56 8.39
N ASN A 217 4.00 9.83 8.32
CA ASN A 217 2.69 10.30 8.73
C ASN A 217 1.60 9.78 7.78
N ASP A 218 0.35 9.93 8.19
CA ASP A 218 -0.83 9.50 7.42
C ASP A 218 -0.92 10.13 6.01
N ASP A 219 -0.20 11.23 5.76
CA ASP A 219 -0.11 11.92 4.48
C ASP A 219 1.09 11.47 3.62
N GLY A 220 1.99 10.60 4.10
CA GLY A 220 3.21 10.24 3.39
C GLY A 220 4.35 11.26 3.53
N SER A 221 4.26 12.22 4.45
CA SER A 221 5.39 13.03 4.89
C SER A 221 6.28 12.24 5.85
N THR A 222 7.58 12.55 5.85
CA THR A 222 8.55 11.97 6.79
C THR A 222 9.03 13.03 7.76
N VAL A 223 8.86 12.83 9.07
CA VAL A 223 9.45 13.70 10.10
C VAL A 223 10.69 13.01 10.67
N GLY A 224 11.79 13.75 10.82
CA GLY A 224 12.97 13.25 11.52
C GLY A 224 12.77 13.40 13.03
N ASP A 225 12.79 12.30 13.77
CA ASP A 225 12.77 12.35 15.23
C ASP A 225 14.13 12.86 15.73
N LYS A 226 14.13 14.06 16.32
CA LYS A 226 15.18 14.53 17.23
C LYS A 226 14.63 14.47 18.65
N ASN A 227 14.71 13.31 19.28
CA ASN A 227 15.20 13.16 20.66
C ASN A 227 15.05 11.72 21.10
N GLY A 228 16.11 11.22 21.74
CA GLY A 228 16.12 9.94 22.40
C GLY A 228 15.28 9.98 23.67
N ASP A 229 14.66 8.84 23.98
CA ASP A 229 14.93 8.06 25.19
C ASP A 229 13.72 7.14 25.41
N LEU A 230 13.84 5.86 25.02
CA LEU A 230 13.15 4.75 25.67
C LEU A 230 14.00 3.50 25.49
N SER A 231 14.47 3.02 26.63
CA SER A 231 15.19 1.79 26.88
C SER A 231 14.47 0.56 26.32
N GLY A 232 15.21 -0.25 25.55
CA GLY A 232 14.75 -1.56 25.07
C GLY A 232 15.18 -1.91 23.65
N VAL A 233 16.45 -1.69 23.30
CA VAL A 233 17.01 -2.20 22.03
C VAL A 233 18.37 -2.84 22.30
N GLU A 234 18.34 -4.01 22.93
CA GLU A 234 19.42 -5.00 22.82
C GLU A 234 18.86 -6.19 22.05
N ASP A 235 18.56 -6.02 20.76
CA ASP A 235 18.34 -7.17 19.83
C ASP A 235 18.19 -6.79 18.34
N GLU A 236 18.63 -5.60 17.87
CA GLU A 236 18.47 -5.21 16.46
C GLU A 236 19.69 -5.50 15.55
N ASP A 237 20.78 -6.07 16.08
CA ASP A 237 21.95 -6.50 15.30
C ASP A 237 21.86 -7.95 14.77
N GLN A 238 20.70 -8.59 14.94
CA GLN A 238 20.33 -9.78 14.18
C GLN A 238 19.39 -9.38 13.04
N ALA A 239 19.92 -8.69 12.02
CA ALA A 239 19.36 -8.90 10.68
C ALA A 239 19.33 -10.42 10.49
N SER A 240 18.12 -10.98 10.35
CA SER A 240 17.91 -12.43 10.38
C SER A 240 18.95 -13.13 9.50
N LYS A 241 19.65 -14.13 10.06
CA LYS A 241 20.54 -15.01 9.27
C LYS A 241 19.78 -15.78 8.20
N ASP A 242 18.46 -15.72 8.25
CA ASP A 242 17.57 -16.41 7.34
C ASP A 242 17.52 -15.72 5.97
N PRO A 243 17.60 -16.51 4.89
CA PRO A 243 17.47 -15.97 3.54
C PRO A 243 16.09 -15.32 3.34
N PRO A 244 15.94 -14.41 2.35
CA PRO A 244 14.64 -13.87 1.98
C PRO A 244 13.60 -14.98 1.76
N LEU A 245 12.34 -14.71 2.14
CA LEU A 245 11.26 -15.70 2.09
C LEU A 245 10.91 -16.19 0.68
N ILE A 246 11.26 -15.45 -0.37
CA ILE A 246 10.90 -15.77 -1.76
C ILE A 246 12.14 -15.96 -2.66
N SER A 247 11.99 -16.75 -3.73
CA SER A 247 13.08 -17.06 -4.66
C SER A 247 13.60 -15.83 -5.39
N SER A 248 14.89 -15.83 -5.76
CA SER A 248 15.53 -14.73 -6.50
C SER A 248 14.82 -14.39 -7.81
N GLU A 249 14.29 -15.39 -8.51
CA GLU A 249 13.49 -15.19 -9.73
C GLU A 249 12.22 -14.39 -9.45
N LEU A 250 11.54 -14.68 -8.34
CA LEU A 250 10.34 -13.95 -7.96
C LEU A 250 10.67 -12.54 -7.46
N GLN A 251 11.75 -12.38 -6.69
CA GLN A 251 12.26 -11.07 -6.30
C GLN A 251 12.52 -10.21 -7.55
N GLN A 252 13.09 -10.79 -8.60
CA GLN A 252 13.35 -10.07 -9.85
C GLN A 252 12.06 -9.63 -10.55
N ARG A 253 10.99 -10.43 -10.50
CA ARG A 253 9.68 -10.01 -11.04
C ARG A 253 9.13 -8.77 -10.32
N PHE A 254 9.20 -8.71 -8.99
CA PHE A 254 8.82 -7.52 -8.23
C PHE A 254 9.71 -6.32 -8.56
N LYS A 255 11.04 -6.50 -8.58
CA LYS A 255 12.00 -5.45 -8.95
C LYS A 255 11.70 -4.88 -10.33
N ASN A 256 11.41 -5.71 -11.33
CA ASN A 256 11.14 -5.24 -12.69
C ASN A 256 9.93 -4.29 -12.75
N ILE A 257 8.85 -4.60 -12.02
CA ILE A 257 7.66 -3.72 -11.94
C ILE A 257 8.01 -2.41 -11.24
N LEU A 258 8.70 -2.48 -10.11
CA LEU A 258 9.08 -1.30 -9.32
C LEU A 258 10.10 -0.40 -10.04
N THR A 259 11.08 -0.98 -10.72
CA THR A 259 12.06 -0.25 -11.54
C THR A 259 11.37 0.45 -12.70
N ARG A 260 10.46 -0.22 -13.41
CA ARG A 260 9.69 0.42 -14.48
C ARG A 260 8.89 1.61 -13.97
N TYR A 261 8.19 1.44 -12.85
CA TYR A 261 7.46 2.52 -12.21
C TYR A 261 8.39 3.65 -11.75
N PHE A 262 9.57 3.32 -11.22
CA PHE A 262 10.55 4.32 -10.79
C PHE A 262 11.08 5.16 -11.97
N GLU A 263 11.29 4.58 -13.14
CA GLU A 263 11.67 5.36 -14.33
C GLU A 263 10.57 6.36 -14.74
N ASP A 264 9.30 5.98 -14.63
CA ASP A 264 8.17 6.91 -14.83
C ASP A 264 8.15 8.03 -13.77
N VAL A 265 8.47 7.71 -12.50
CA VAL A 265 8.63 8.69 -11.40
C VAL A 265 9.78 9.66 -11.70
N LYS A 266 10.93 9.18 -12.19
CA LYS A 266 12.06 10.05 -12.58
C LYS A 266 11.64 11.03 -13.66
N ALA A 267 10.94 10.55 -14.69
CA ALA A 267 10.43 11.40 -15.75
C ALA A 267 9.42 12.44 -15.22
N HIS A 268 8.58 12.08 -14.24
CA HIS A 268 7.70 13.02 -13.56
C HIS A 268 8.48 14.10 -12.80
N LEU A 269 9.44 13.71 -11.96
CA LEU A 269 10.29 14.62 -11.20
C LEU A 269 10.96 15.69 -12.06
N LEU A 270 11.54 15.28 -13.19
CA LEU A 270 12.22 16.19 -14.11
C LEU A 270 11.24 17.14 -14.82
N ARG A 271 10.03 16.66 -15.16
CA ARG A 271 8.98 17.50 -15.77
C ARG A 271 8.50 18.57 -14.79
N ASP A 272 8.20 18.17 -13.55
CA ASP A 272 7.71 19.07 -12.51
C ASP A 272 8.78 20.10 -12.13
N GLN A 273 10.02 19.66 -11.97
CA GLN A 273 11.14 20.57 -11.72
C GLN A 273 11.27 21.62 -12.82
N LYS A 274 11.25 21.20 -14.10
CA LYS A 274 11.32 22.14 -15.24
C LYS A 274 10.15 23.12 -15.22
N HIS A 275 8.95 22.65 -14.92
CA HIS A 275 7.74 23.47 -14.84
C HIS A 275 7.85 24.52 -13.72
N ILE A 276 8.24 24.08 -12.52
CA ILE A 276 8.43 24.93 -11.34
C ILE A 276 9.49 25.99 -11.62
N LEU A 277 10.67 25.64 -12.15
CA LEU A 277 11.71 26.60 -12.47
C LEU A 277 11.24 27.65 -13.49
N SER A 278 10.53 27.22 -14.55
CA SER A 278 9.94 28.14 -15.52
C SER A 278 8.93 29.08 -14.87
N GLN A 279 8.09 28.57 -13.97
CA GLN A 279 7.11 29.38 -13.25
C GLN A 279 7.79 30.38 -12.31
N GLY A 280 8.85 29.96 -11.62
CA GLY A 280 9.68 30.82 -10.76
C GLY A 280 10.28 31.99 -11.54
N ARG A 281 10.86 31.74 -12.72
CA ARG A 281 11.37 32.80 -13.62
C ARG A 281 10.29 33.79 -14.02
N LYS A 282 9.13 33.29 -14.47
CA LYS A 282 7.99 34.15 -14.82
C LYS A 282 7.46 34.95 -13.62
N ASN A 283 7.56 34.41 -12.40
CA ASN A 283 7.14 35.13 -11.19
C ASN A 283 8.12 36.27 -10.89
N ALA A 284 9.43 36.01 -11.00
CA ALA A 284 10.47 37.04 -10.85
C ALA A 284 10.32 38.15 -11.90
N GLU A 285 10.10 37.81 -13.18
CA GLU A 285 9.86 38.80 -14.24
C GLU A 285 8.63 39.68 -13.97
N ALA A 286 7.54 39.09 -13.47
CA ALA A 286 6.35 39.83 -13.09
C ALA A 286 6.64 40.81 -11.95
N TYR A 287 7.35 40.34 -10.91
CA TYR A 287 7.76 41.20 -9.80
C TYR A 287 8.62 42.39 -10.26
N VAL A 288 9.57 42.16 -11.17
CA VAL A 288 10.41 43.24 -11.74
C VAL A 288 9.57 44.25 -12.52
N LYS A 289 8.52 43.80 -13.24
CA LYS A 289 7.69 44.65 -14.09
C LYS A 289 6.61 45.45 -13.34
N SER A 290 5.94 44.82 -12.39
CA SER A 290 4.79 45.41 -11.67
C SER A 290 5.07 45.74 -10.20
N GLY A 291 6.20 45.32 -9.63
CA GLY A 291 6.51 45.49 -8.21
C GLY A 291 5.76 44.54 -7.28
N GLU A 292 4.86 43.72 -7.80
CA GLU A 292 4.04 42.76 -7.06
C GLU A 292 3.85 41.45 -7.82
N VAL A 293 3.73 40.35 -7.08
CA VAL A 293 3.26 39.05 -7.59
C VAL A 293 1.94 38.75 -6.88
N PHE A 294 0.90 38.45 -7.66
CA PHE A 294 -0.42 38.12 -7.12
C PHE A 294 -0.36 36.97 -6.10
N GLU A 295 -1.09 37.10 -5.00
CA GLU A 295 -1.13 36.13 -3.90
C GLU A 295 -1.50 34.72 -4.39
N ASP A 296 -2.51 34.59 -5.25
CA ASP A 296 -2.91 33.29 -5.84
C ASP A 296 -1.76 32.60 -6.60
N ARG A 297 -0.91 33.40 -7.26
CA ARG A 297 0.22 32.90 -8.04
C ARG A 297 1.35 32.43 -7.13
N GLN A 298 1.58 33.15 -6.04
CA GLN A 298 2.54 32.77 -4.99
C GLN A 298 2.08 31.48 -4.29
N SER A 299 0.82 31.43 -3.86
CA SER A 299 0.22 30.26 -3.20
C SER A 299 0.28 28.99 -4.07
N ASN A 300 -0.06 29.10 -5.37
CA ASN A 300 0.04 27.98 -6.30
C ASN A 300 1.48 27.50 -6.51
N TYR A 301 2.45 28.42 -6.58
CA TYR A 301 3.86 28.09 -6.70
C TYR A 301 4.37 27.35 -5.45
N GLU A 302 4.05 27.84 -4.25
CA GLU A 302 4.39 27.19 -2.99
C GLU A 302 3.76 25.80 -2.86
N LYS A 303 2.52 25.62 -3.32
CA LYS A 303 1.86 24.32 -3.36
C LYS A 303 2.59 23.34 -4.29
N GLN A 304 3.02 23.78 -5.47
CA GLN A 304 3.79 22.95 -6.40
C GLN A 304 5.16 22.58 -5.83
N MET A 305 5.86 23.52 -5.20
CA MET A 305 7.13 23.26 -4.51
C MET A 305 6.99 22.18 -3.43
N LYS A 306 6.01 22.31 -2.53
CA LYS A 306 5.74 21.30 -1.49
C LYS A 306 5.39 19.93 -2.06
N SER A 307 4.62 19.90 -3.16
CA SER A 307 4.31 18.65 -3.86
C SER A 307 5.55 17.99 -4.43
N GLN A 308 6.44 18.77 -5.06
CA GLN A 308 7.70 18.30 -5.62
C GLN A 308 8.65 17.77 -4.54
N GLU A 309 8.81 18.49 -3.42
CA GLU A 309 9.64 18.04 -2.28
C GLU A 309 9.18 16.68 -1.76
N LYS A 310 7.87 16.50 -1.62
CA LYS A 310 7.27 15.22 -1.20
C LYS A 310 7.49 14.11 -2.23
N LEU A 311 7.36 14.43 -3.52
CA LEU A 311 7.61 13.48 -4.60
C LEU A 311 9.09 13.03 -4.59
N ILE A 312 10.03 13.96 -4.42
CA ILE A 312 11.47 13.68 -4.29
C ILE A 312 11.74 12.78 -3.09
N ALA A 313 11.19 13.11 -1.91
CA ALA A 313 11.41 12.32 -0.69
C ALA A 313 10.91 10.87 -0.84
N ASN A 314 9.75 10.67 -1.45
CA ASN A 314 9.19 9.34 -1.70
C ASN A 314 9.98 8.59 -2.79
N ALA A 315 10.39 9.29 -3.84
CA ALA A 315 11.22 8.71 -4.90
C ALA A 315 12.58 8.26 -4.38
N GLN A 316 13.21 9.01 -3.46
CA GLN A 316 14.47 8.62 -2.83
C GLN A 316 14.34 7.29 -2.09
N ILE A 317 13.27 7.09 -1.31
CA ILE A 317 13.05 5.83 -0.59
C ILE A 317 12.92 4.65 -1.58
N LEU A 318 12.22 4.85 -2.70
CA LEU A 318 12.11 3.83 -3.73
C LEU A 318 13.45 3.58 -4.42
N ALA A 319 14.24 4.62 -4.68
CA ALA A 319 15.58 4.55 -5.24
C ALA A 319 16.50 3.69 -4.34
N ASP A 320 16.53 3.99 -3.04
CA ASP A 320 17.33 3.27 -2.04
C ASP A 320 16.92 1.79 -1.98
N ALA A 321 15.61 1.50 -1.94
CA ALA A 321 15.10 0.13 -1.89
C ALA A 321 15.45 -0.70 -3.14
N LEU A 322 15.59 -0.03 -4.29
CA LEU A 322 15.95 -0.65 -5.58
C LEU A 322 17.46 -0.62 -5.86
N ASN A 323 18.27 0.01 -4.99
CA ASN A 323 19.68 0.35 -5.26
C ASN A 323 19.85 1.07 -6.61
N ALA A 324 18.99 2.04 -6.89
CA ALA A 324 18.98 2.82 -8.12
C ALA A 324 19.32 4.28 -7.84
N ASP A 325 19.91 4.95 -8.82
CA ASP A 325 20.24 6.37 -8.68
C ASP A 325 19.04 7.27 -8.91
N MET A 326 18.96 8.35 -8.14
CA MET A 326 18.05 9.47 -8.39
C MET A 326 18.46 10.23 -9.65
N PRO A 327 17.50 10.84 -10.38
CA PRO A 327 17.82 11.66 -11.54
C PRO A 327 18.60 12.90 -11.10
N ASP A 328 19.39 13.48 -12.01
CA ASP A 328 20.09 14.73 -11.74
C ASP A 328 19.07 15.87 -11.65
N LEU A 329 18.75 16.25 -10.42
CA LEU A 329 17.86 17.36 -10.09
C LEU A 329 18.64 18.68 -9.94
N LYS A 330 19.93 18.75 -10.31
CA LYS A 330 20.65 20.02 -10.27
C LYS A 330 20.27 20.89 -11.46
N GLU A 331 20.29 22.19 -11.23
CA GLU A 331 20.15 23.20 -12.26
C GLU A 331 21.28 23.02 -13.29
N LYS A 332 20.98 22.47 -14.47
CA LYS A 332 21.79 22.76 -15.66
C LYS A 332 21.45 24.16 -16.14
N ASP A 333 21.80 25.15 -15.32
CA ASP A 333 21.88 26.53 -15.76
C ASP A 333 23.14 26.70 -16.60
N GLY A 334 22.96 26.46 -17.90
CA GLY A 334 23.70 27.23 -18.86
C GLY A 334 23.21 28.68 -18.80
N SER A 335 24.06 29.54 -18.20
CA SER A 335 24.14 31.01 -18.37
C SER A 335 23.52 31.88 -17.25
N ALA A 336 24.43 32.34 -16.38
CA ALA A 336 24.52 33.70 -15.85
C ALA A 336 23.40 34.25 -14.93
N ASN A 337 23.71 34.24 -13.64
CA ASN A 337 23.78 35.44 -12.79
C ASN A 337 22.53 36.34 -12.73
N THR A 338 21.58 36.02 -11.85
CA THR A 338 20.77 37.04 -11.17
C THR A 338 20.36 36.57 -9.77
N GLY A 339 21.10 37.06 -8.78
CA GLY A 339 20.70 37.39 -7.42
C GLY A 339 19.69 36.50 -6.70
N ASN A 340 20.21 35.73 -5.73
CA ASN A 340 19.52 35.51 -4.46
C ASN A 340 19.09 36.88 -3.90
N ILE A 341 17.82 37.24 -4.06
CA ILE A 341 17.21 38.28 -3.23
C ILE A 341 16.52 37.53 -2.10
N GLU A 342 17.30 37.37 -1.03
CA GLU A 342 16.85 36.96 0.29
C GLU A 342 15.78 37.95 0.75
N PHE A 343 14.55 37.46 1.00
CA PHE A 343 13.49 38.24 1.62
C PHE A 343 13.85 38.51 3.08
N THR A 344 14.70 39.52 3.33
CA THR A 344 14.81 40.11 4.66
C THR A 344 13.68 41.12 4.80
N LYS A 345 12.70 40.78 5.64
CA LYS A 345 11.72 41.74 6.18
C LYS A 345 12.48 42.92 6.81
N LEU A 346 12.22 44.12 6.34
CA LEU A 346 12.52 45.34 7.07
C LEU A 346 11.20 46.03 7.44
N SER A 347 11.04 46.17 8.76
CA SER A 347 10.07 46.95 9.54
C SER A 347 8.64 46.44 9.61
#